data_AF-A0A955PAB4-F1
#
_entry.id   AF-A0A955PAB4-F1
#
_cell.length_a   1.000
_cell.length_b   1.000
_cell.length_c   1.000
_cell.angle_alpha   90.00
_cell.angle_beta   90.00
_cell.angle_gamma   90.00
#
_symmetry.space_group_name_H-M   'P 1'
#
loop_
_entity.id
_entity.type
_entity.pdbx_description
1 polymer ?
#
loop_
_entity_poly.entity_id
_entity_poly.type
_entity_poly.pdbx_seq_one_letter_code
_entity_poly.pdbx_strand_id
1 'polypeptide(L)'
;MIQSFRSTEKGNCIKGMLIGCALVGVIVAMVMLGTYIYLKKHGAEFFSGLMGDFLNRALAQSTLSEEQQKAIQDQFDRVTEKFKAGEINEEHLTRFGDAFADGDLFHLMILEYVEEKWIPDSGLTEEQKANGVLEIQRTKRGLAEGTFTRDQIVYIQKALPMETDAYGNEQLVQEPTDKQLSDLIGDLKIVNDEAEIPEGEYRVDYANYVREMVDEILGEETAPIDITPATGEVMSATADLPSASPAFE
;
A
#
# COMPACT_ATOMS: atom_id res chain seq x y z
N MET A 1 -37.01 42.82 -30.24
CA MET A 1 -36.68 41.99 -31.41
C MET A 1 -36.89 40.54 -30.99
N ILE A 2 -38.09 40.02 -31.27
CA ILE A 2 -38.61 38.73 -30.74
C ILE A 2 -38.39 37.69 -31.85
N GLN A 3 -37.51 36.72 -31.63
CA GLN A 3 -37.35 35.59 -32.55
C GLN A 3 -38.37 34.50 -32.23
N SER A 4 -39.28 34.33 -33.18
CA SER A 4 -40.29 33.26 -33.27
C SER A 4 -39.61 31.94 -33.64
N PHE A 5 -39.64 30.96 -32.75
CA PHE A 5 -39.35 29.56 -33.09
C PHE A 5 -40.63 28.89 -33.57
N ARG A 6 -40.68 28.63 -34.89
CA ARG A 6 -41.70 27.79 -35.52
C ARG A 6 -41.51 26.34 -35.08
N SER A 7 -42.58 25.73 -34.55
CA SER A 7 -42.68 24.29 -34.32
C SER A 7 -43.00 23.57 -35.64
N THR A 8 -42.13 22.66 -36.09
CA THR A 8 -42.38 21.80 -37.25
C THR A 8 -42.63 20.35 -36.79
N GLU A 9 -43.82 19.86 -37.15
CA GLU A 9 -44.31 18.48 -37.30
C GLU A 9 -43.67 17.34 -36.45
N LYS A 10 -44.40 16.98 -35.39
CA LYS A 10 -44.25 15.77 -34.58
C LYS A 10 -44.97 14.61 -35.27
N GLY A 11 -44.28 13.49 -35.54
CA GLY A 11 -44.97 12.25 -35.94
C GLY A 11 -44.09 11.01 -36.04
N ASN A 12 -42.98 11.07 -36.79
CA ASN A 12 -42.28 9.84 -37.19
C ASN A 12 -40.82 9.71 -36.71
N CYS A 13 -40.22 10.75 -36.13
CA CYS A 13 -38.83 10.70 -35.64
C CYS A 13 -38.68 9.93 -34.30
N ILE A 14 -39.75 9.89 -33.48
CA ILE A 14 -39.74 9.22 -32.18
C ILE A 14 -39.71 7.68 -32.30
N LYS A 15 -40.28 7.11 -33.36
CA LYS A 15 -40.31 5.65 -33.55
C LYS A 15 -38.95 5.09 -33.98
N GLY A 16 -38.14 5.85 -34.71
CA GLY A 16 -36.77 5.46 -35.08
C GLY A 16 -35.78 5.53 -33.92
N MET A 17 -35.95 6.53 -33.02
CA MET A 17 -35.07 6.71 -31.86
C MET A 17 -35.27 5.62 -30.79
N LEU A 18 -36.51 5.14 -30.58
CA LEU A 18 -36.80 4.08 -29.61
C LEU A 18 -36.24 2.70 -30.03
N ILE A 19 -36.23 2.40 -31.34
CA ILE A 19 -35.68 1.14 -31.86
C ILE A 19 -34.14 1.14 -31.76
N GLY A 20 -33.50 2.29 -32.00
CA GLY A 20 -32.05 2.45 -31.81
C GLY A 20 -31.60 2.27 -30.36
N CYS A 21 -32.32 2.88 -29.40
CA CYS A 21 -32.00 2.73 -27.98
C CYS A 21 -32.23 1.30 -27.46
N ALA A 22 -33.25 0.59 -27.95
CA ALA A 22 -33.49 -0.79 -27.54
C ALA A 22 -32.35 -1.73 -27.96
N LEU A 23 -31.81 -1.55 -29.17
CA LEU A 23 -30.72 -2.39 -29.66
C LEU A 23 -29.41 -2.16 -28.88
N VAL A 24 -29.09 -0.89 -28.57
CA VAL A 24 -27.94 -0.55 -27.72
C VAL A 24 -28.12 -1.10 -26.31
N GLY A 25 -29.33 -0.98 -25.72
CA GLY A 25 -29.61 -1.53 -24.39
C GLY A 25 -29.42 -3.04 -24.30
N VAL A 26 -29.80 -3.80 -25.33
CA VAL A 26 -29.59 -5.26 -25.39
C VAL A 26 -28.11 -5.61 -25.50
N ILE A 27 -27.33 -4.87 -26.29
CA ILE A 27 -25.88 -5.09 -26.41
C ILE A 27 -25.19 -4.82 -25.06
N VAL A 28 -25.52 -3.71 -24.39
CA VAL A 28 -24.97 -3.39 -23.06
C VAL A 28 -25.35 -4.47 -22.04
N ALA A 29 -26.61 -4.94 -22.05
CA ALA A 29 -27.05 -6.02 -21.16
C ALA A 29 -26.29 -7.33 -21.43
N MET A 30 -26.04 -7.69 -22.70
CA MET A 30 -25.25 -8.88 -23.04
C MET A 30 -23.78 -8.74 -22.66
N VAL A 31 -23.18 -7.56 -22.80
CA VAL A 31 -21.82 -7.30 -22.34
C VAL A 31 -21.75 -7.41 -20.82
N MET A 32 -22.66 -6.75 -20.08
CA MET A 32 -22.72 -6.83 -18.61
C MET A 32 -22.90 -8.28 -18.14
N LEU A 33 -23.81 -9.03 -18.76
CA LEU A 33 -24.06 -10.43 -18.40
C LEU A 33 -22.88 -11.33 -18.78
N GLY A 34 -22.25 -11.08 -19.93
CA GLY A 34 -21.06 -11.78 -20.39
C GLY A 34 -19.88 -11.55 -19.47
N THR A 35 -19.61 -10.30 -19.10
CA THR A 35 -18.58 -9.92 -18.13
C THR A 35 -18.89 -10.50 -16.75
N TYR A 36 -20.13 -10.47 -16.29
CA TYR A 36 -20.54 -11.09 -15.02
C TYR A 36 -20.30 -12.61 -15.02
N ILE A 37 -20.70 -13.32 -16.07
CA ILE A 37 -20.48 -14.77 -16.20
C ILE A 37 -18.99 -15.09 -16.34
N TYR A 38 -18.24 -14.26 -17.07
CA TYR A 38 -16.80 -14.40 -17.25
C TYR A 38 -16.06 -14.20 -15.94
N LEU A 39 -16.36 -13.13 -15.19
CA LEU A 39 -15.82 -12.89 -13.85
C LEU A 39 -16.21 -14.02 -12.87
N LYS A 40 -17.42 -14.55 -12.97
CA LYS A 40 -17.84 -15.67 -12.11
C LYS A 40 -17.12 -16.99 -12.43
N LYS A 41 -16.68 -17.20 -13.67
CA LYS A 41 -16.00 -18.44 -14.10
C LYS A 41 -14.47 -18.33 -14.09
N HIS A 42 -13.92 -17.15 -14.36
CA HIS A 42 -12.49 -16.87 -14.46
C HIS A 42 -12.01 -15.88 -13.38
N GLY A 43 -12.85 -15.49 -12.43
CA GLY A 43 -12.47 -14.55 -11.37
C GLY A 43 -11.29 -15.04 -10.55
N ALA A 44 -11.17 -16.35 -10.32
CA ALA A 44 -9.99 -16.94 -9.68
C ALA A 44 -8.72 -16.80 -10.51
N GLU A 45 -8.80 -17.01 -11.82
CA GLU A 45 -7.65 -16.84 -12.73
C GLU A 45 -7.28 -15.37 -12.91
N PHE A 46 -8.28 -14.48 -13.04
CA PHE A 46 -8.10 -13.04 -13.13
C PHE A 46 -7.53 -12.44 -11.84
N PHE A 47 -8.09 -12.79 -10.68
CA PHE A 47 -7.60 -12.32 -9.38
C PHE A 47 -6.20 -12.87 -9.10
N SER A 48 -5.93 -14.16 -9.37
CA SER A 48 -4.58 -14.72 -9.18
C SER A 48 -3.53 -14.12 -10.11
N GLY A 49 -3.89 -13.81 -11.36
CA GLY A 49 -2.98 -13.16 -12.31
C GLY A 49 -2.75 -11.69 -11.98
N LEU A 50 -3.81 -10.94 -11.70
CA LEU A 50 -3.74 -9.50 -11.39
C LEU A 50 -3.05 -9.25 -10.05
N MET A 51 -3.39 -10.03 -9.02
CA MET A 51 -2.77 -9.90 -7.71
C MET A 51 -1.33 -10.42 -7.72
N GLY A 52 -1.06 -11.54 -8.41
CA GLY A 52 0.31 -12.06 -8.55
C GLY A 52 1.25 -11.09 -9.27
N ASP A 53 0.80 -10.47 -10.38
CA ASP A 53 1.60 -9.47 -11.09
C ASP A 53 1.78 -8.18 -10.29
N PHE A 54 0.73 -7.74 -9.58
CA PHE A 54 0.80 -6.59 -8.68
C PHE A 54 1.77 -6.86 -7.53
N LEU A 55 1.66 -8.02 -6.87
CA LEU A 55 2.52 -8.41 -5.77
C LEU A 55 3.96 -8.53 -6.22
N ASN A 56 4.22 -9.20 -7.35
CA ASN A 56 5.57 -9.33 -7.86
C ASN A 56 6.18 -7.97 -8.20
N ARG A 57 5.41 -7.02 -8.74
CA ARG A 57 5.89 -5.65 -8.99
C ARG A 57 6.12 -4.88 -7.69
N ALA A 58 5.20 -4.97 -6.74
CA ALA A 58 5.32 -4.34 -5.43
C ALA A 58 6.54 -4.87 -4.68
N LEU A 59 6.71 -6.19 -4.61
CA LEU A 59 7.84 -6.86 -3.99
C LEU A 59 9.15 -6.55 -4.71
N ALA A 60 9.19 -6.57 -6.05
CA ALA A 60 10.40 -6.24 -6.82
C ALA A 60 10.84 -4.77 -6.68
N GLN A 61 9.90 -3.87 -6.36
CA GLN A 61 10.20 -2.47 -6.05
C GLN A 61 10.46 -2.23 -4.57
N SER A 62 9.99 -3.14 -3.70
CA SER A 62 10.21 -3.08 -2.27
C SER A 62 11.66 -3.39 -1.92
N THR A 63 12.18 -2.69 -0.93
CA THR A 63 13.50 -2.94 -0.33
C THR A 63 13.42 -3.93 0.84
N LEU A 64 12.28 -4.62 0.98
CA LEU A 64 12.08 -5.67 1.98
C LEU A 64 13.11 -6.78 1.80
N SER A 65 13.46 -7.45 2.91
CA SER A 65 14.34 -8.62 2.85
C SER A 65 13.69 -9.73 2.01
N GLU A 66 14.50 -10.52 1.30
CA GLU A 66 14.00 -11.66 0.51
C GLU A 66 13.13 -12.61 1.36
N GLU A 67 13.45 -12.74 2.64
CA GLU A 67 12.67 -13.53 3.60
C GLU A 67 11.28 -12.94 3.84
N GLN A 68 11.16 -11.62 4.08
CA GLN A 68 9.86 -10.97 4.22
C GLN A 68 9.06 -11.01 2.92
N GLN A 69 9.71 -10.78 1.77
CA GLN A 69 9.04 -10.86 0.47
C GLN A 69 8.45 -12.26 0.24
N LYS A 70 9.23 -13.31 0.51
CA LYS A 70 8.77 -14.69 0.40
C LYS A 70 7.65 -15.00 1.38
N ALA A 71 7.78 -14.60 2.64
CA ALA A 71 6.74 -14.85 3.64
C ALA A 71 5.42 -14.16 3.27
N ILE A 72 5.48 -12.93 2.76
CA ILE A 72 4.30 -12.22 2.21
C ILE A 72 3.73 -13.00 1.03
N GLN A 73 4.56 -13.40 0.07
CA GLN A 73 4.13 -14.19 -1.09
C GLN A 73 3.41 -15.49 -0.68
N ASP A 74 3.95 -16.22 0.29
CA ASP A 74 3.34 -17.45 0.82
C ASP A 74 1.93 -17.19 1.39
N GLN A 75 1.68 -16.03 2.01
CA GLN A 75 0.35 -15.64 2.47
C GLN A 75 -0.64 -15.38 1.33
N PHE A 76 -0.19 -14.72 0.27
CA PHE A 76 -1.02 -14.49 -0.92
C PHE A 76 -1.31 -15.77 -1.70
N ASP A 77 -0.34 -16.68 -1.78
CA ASP A 77 -0.53 -18.01 -2.36
C ASP A 77 -1.57 -18.80 -1.55
N ARG A 78 -1.52 -18.73 -0.21
CA ARG A 78 -2.54 -19.35 0.67
C ARG A 78 -3.95 -18.83 0.40
N VAL A 79 -4.14 -17.51 0.29
CA VAL A 79 -5.45 -16.92 -0.08
C VAL A 79 -5.89 -17.40 -1.46
N THR A 80 -4.98 -17.40 -2.42
CA THR A 80 -5.26 -17.80 -3.81
C THR A 80 -5.66 -19.27 -3.90
N GLU A 81 -4.96 -20.16 -3.21
CA GLU A 81 -5.27 -21.59 -3.17
C GLU A 81 -6.65 -21.85 -2.56
N LYS A 82 -6.97 -21.22 -1.43
CA LYS A 82 -8.29 -21.34 -0.79
C LYS A 82 -9.41 -20.80 -1.66
N PHE A 83 -9.16 -19.72 -2.40
CA PHE A 83 -10.15 -19.21 -3.36
C PHE A 83 -10.37 -20.17 -4.53
N LYS A 84 -9.29 -20.73 -5.09
CA LYS A 84 -9.37 -21.76 -6.15
C LYS A 84 -10.07 -23.03 -5.69
N ALA A 85 -9.88 -23.42 -4.44
CA ALA A 85 -10.55 -24.55 -3.81
C ALA A 85 -12.04 -24.27 -3.52
N GLY A 86 -12.49 -23.01 -3.61
CA GLY A 86 -13.84 -22.58 -3.24
C GLY A 86 -14.08 -22.58 -1.73
N GLU A 87 -13.02 -22.63 -0.92
CA GLU A 87 -13.09 -22.51 0.54
C GLU A 87 -13.41 -21.08 0.98
N ILE A 88 -12.91 -20.10 0.24
CA ILE A 88 -13.28 -18.69 0.37
C ILE A 88 -13.97 -18.20 -0.91
N ASN A 89 -14.78 -17.16 -0.77
CA ASN A 89 -15.58 -16.60 -1.87
C ASN A 89 -15.19 -15.14 -2.16
N GLU A 90 -15.87 -14.51 -3.11
CA GLU A 90 -15.62 -13.11 -3.50
C GLU A 90 -15.75 -12.12 -2.34
N GLU A 91 -16.67 -12.34 -1.41
CA GLU A 91 -16.85 -11.48 -0.22
C GLU A 91 -15.61 -11.49 0.68
N HIS A 92 -14.93 -12.64 0.82
CA HIS A 92 -13.68 -12.72 1.57
C HIS A 92 -12.56 -11.94 0.87
N LEU A 93 -12.51 -11.97 -0.47
CA LEU A 93 -11.54 -11.19 -1.23
C LEU A 93 -11.82 -9.69 -1.18
N THR A 94 -13.09 -9.28 -1.19
CA THR A 94 -13.48 -7.88 -0.97
C THR A 94 -13.05 -7.43 0.42
N ARG A 95 -13.34 -8.23 1.46
CA ARG A 95 -12.88 -7.95 2.83
C ARG A 95 -11.35 -7.89 2.93
N PHE A 96 -10.63 -8.72 2.17
CA PHE A 96 -9.18 -8.62 2.06
C PHE A 96 -8.72 -7.30 1.47
N GLY A 97 -9.31 -6.90 0.34
CA GLY A 97 -9.00 -5.62 -0.29
C GLY A 97 -9.32 -4.43 0.63
N ASP A 98 -10.47 -4.46 1.29
CA ASP A 98 -10.89 -3.41 2.23
C ASP A 98 -9.97 -3.36 3.45
N ALA A 99 -9.65 -4.52 4.07
CA ALA A 99 -8.73 -4.59 5.20
C ALA A 99 -7.32 -4.11 4.84
N PHE A 100 -6.86 -4.42 3.63
CA PHE A 100 -5.59 -3.92 3.13
C PHE A 100 -5.62 -2.40 2.92
N ALA A 101 -6.65 -1.88 2.25
CA ALA A 101 -6.75 -0.47 1.87
C ALA A 101 -7.02 0.46 3.07
N ASP A 102 -7.90 0.03 3.98
CA ASP A 102 -8.29 0.80 5.16
C ASP A 102 -7.36 0.55 6.35
N GLY A 103 -6.56 -0.53 6.31
CA GLY A 103 -5.69 -0.96 7.40
C GLY A 103 -4.36 -0.24 7.48
N ASP A 104 -3.67 -0.47 8.59
CA ASP A 104 -2.38 0.16 8.86
C ASP A 104 -1.29 -0.31 7.89
N LEU A 105 -1.41 -1.51 7.31
CA LEU A 105 -0.46 -2.06 6.35
C LEU A 105 -0.26 -1.13 5.14
N PHE A 106 -1.33 -0.58 4.58
CA PHE A 106 -1.22 0.36 3.45
C PHE A 106 -0.44 1.62 3.84
N HIS A 107 -0.70 2.17 5.02
CA HIS A 107 0.00 3.34 5.56
C HIS A 107 1.48 3.04 5.82
N LEU A 108 1.77 1.88 6.39
CA LEU A 108 3.13 1.40 6.64
C LEU A 108 3.92 1.27 5.33
N MET A 109 3.31 0.70 4.27
CA MET A 109 3.96 0.60 2.97
C MET A 109 4.26 1.96 2.33
N ILE A 110 3.34 2.95 2.45
CA ILE A 110 3.61 4.29 1.94
C ILE A 110 4.81 4.89 2.68
N LEU A 111 4.84 4.79 4.01
CA LEU A 111 5.94 5.31 4.81
C LEU A 111 7.27 4.60 4.50
N GLU A 112 7.26 3.29 4.26
CA GLU A 112 8.43 2.54 3.77
C GLU A 112 8.93 3.12 2.45
N TYR A 113 8.03 3.39 1.51
CA TYR A 113 8.38 3.99 0.23
C TYR A 113 8.98 5.38 0.40
N VAL A 114 8.44 6.21 1.31
CA VAL A 114 9.03 7.51 1.63
C VAL A 114 10.46 7.35 2.17
N GLU A 115 10.66 6.45 3.14
CA GLU A 115 11.96 6.21 3.76
C GLU A 115 13.01 5.72 2.77
N GLU A 116 12.63 4.82 1.87
CA GLU A 116 13.56 4.09 1.00
C GLU A 116 13.77 4.75 -0.37
N LYS A 117 12.83 5.59 -0.81
CA LYS A 117 12.92 6.31 -2.10
C LYS A 117 13.04 7.81 -1.91
N TRP A 118 12.08 8.45 -1.25
CA TRP A 118 12.06 9.91 -1.21
C TRP A 118 13.18 10.51 -0.36
N ILE A 119 13.45 9.97 0.83
CA ILE A 119 14.49 10.52 1.70
C ILE A 119 15.90 10.40 1.09
N PRO A 120 16.34 9.23 0.58
CA PRO A 120 17.68 9.07 0.03
C PRO A 120 17.92 9.94 -1.21
N ASP A 121 16.92 10.03 -2.09
CA ASP A 121 17.00 10.75 -3.37
C ASP A 121 16.79 12.28 -3.22
N SER A 122 16.39 12.76 -2.04
CA SER A 122 16.18 14.19 -1.77
C SER A 122 17.48 15.01 -1.71
N GLY A 123 17.34 16.32 -1.87
CA GLY A 123 18.40 17.33 -1.67
C GLY A 123 18.59 17.76 -0.21
N LEU A 124 17.92 17.10 0.75
CA LEU A 124 18.06 17.35 2.19
C LEU A 124 19.50 17.10 2.66
N THR A 125 19.93 17.77 3.73
CA THR A 125 21.24 17.48 4.35
C THR A 125 21.24 16.10 5.01
N GLU A 126 22.43 15.51 5.20
CA GLU A 126 22.56 14.20 5.86
C GLU A 126 21.92 14.17 7.26
N GLU A 127 22.03 15.27 8.01
CA GLU A 127 21.37 15.40 9.32
C GLU A 127 19.84 15.42 9.19
N GLN A 128 19.30 16.14 8.20
CA GLN A 128 17.86 16.16 7.92
C GLN A 128 17.36 14.80 7.44
N LYS A 129 18.13 14.07 6.62
CA LYS A 129 17.80 12.71 6.18
C LYS A 129 17.78 11.74 7.35
N ALA A 130 18.80 11.76 8.21
CA ALA A 130 18.86 10.92 9.40
C ALA A 130 17.67 11.16 10.35
N ASN A 131 17.34 12.43 10.60
CA ASN A 131 16.16 12.78 11.39
C ASN A 131 14.86 12.36 10.70
N GLY A 132 14.76 12.52 9.37
CA GLY A 132 13.59 12.09 8.60
C GLY A 132 13.36 10.59 8.70
N VAL A 133 14.40 9.78 8.53
CA VAL A 133 14.35 8.32 8.72
C VAL A 133 13.86 7.98 10.13
N LEU A 134 14.43 8.62 11.16
CA LEU A 134 14.01 8.37 12.54
C LEU A 134 12.52 8.68 12.77
N GLU A 135 12.03 9.84 12.30
CA GLU A 135 10.62 10.21 12.51
C GLU A 135 9.66 9.33 11.69
N ILE A 136 10.07 8.85 10.51
CA ILE A 136 9.30 7.86 9.75
C ILE A 136 9.27 6.52 10.50
N GLN A 137 10.39 6.05 11.04
CA GLN A 137 10.46 4.80 11.79
C GLN A 137 9.63 4.86 13.08
N ARG A 138 9.65 5.99 13.80
CA ARG A 138 8.75 6.25 14.94
C ARG A 138 7.29 6.21 14.49
N THR A 139 6.95 6.83 13.36
CA THR A 139 5.58 6.78 12.83
C THR A 139 5.17 5.34 12.49
N LYS A 140 6.03 4.59 11.82
CA LYS A 140 5.80 3.17 11.51
C LYS A 140 5.58 2.35 12.78
N ARG A 141 6.35 2.61 13.84
CA ARG A 141 6.15 2.00 15.16
C ARG A 141 4.78 2.33 15.74
N GLY A 142 4.39 3.61 15.73
CA GLY A 142 3.13 4.04 16.30
C GLY A 142 1.91 3.47 15.58
N LEU A 143 1.99 3.35 14.25
CA LEU A 143 1.00 2.61 13.46
C LEU A 143 1.03 1.12 13.83
N ALA A 144 2.21 0.52 13.91
CA ALA A 144 2.35 -0.91 14.13
C ALA A 144 1.99 -1.37 15.56
N GLU A 145 2.09 -0.49 16.55
CA GLU A 145 1.69 -0.74 17.94
C GLU A 145 0.25 -0.26 18.22
N GLY A 146 -0.43 0.34 17.22
CA GLY A 146 -1.79 0.87 17.36
C GLY A 146 -1.88 2.02 18.36
N THR A 147 -0.81 2.79 18.55
CA THR A 147 -0.75 3.86 19.56
C THR A 147 -1.36 5.17 19.05
N PHE A 148 -1.46 5.36 17.73
CA PHE A 148 -2.09 6.55 17.17
C PHE A 148 -3.61 6.50 17.26
N THR A 149 -4.19 7.64 17.57
CA THR A 149 -5.63 7.86 17.43
C THR A 149 -6.03 7.97 15.96
N ARG A 150 -7.32 7.79 15.64
CA ARG A 150 -7.81 7.94 14.27
C ARG A 150 -7.53 9.33 13.69
N ASP A 151 -7.66 10.38 14.50
CA ASP A 151 -7.41 11.75 14.05
C ASP A 151 -5.92 11.98 13.71
N GLN A 152 -5.00 11.37 14.46
CA GLN A 152 -3.57 11.39 14.18
C GLN A 152 -3.23 10.64 12.88
N ILE A 153 -3.84 9.48 12.64
CA ILE A 153 -3.68 8.75 11.37
C ILE A 153 -4.17 9.62 10.20
N VAL A 154 -5.34 10.26 10.33
CA VAL A 154 -5.86 11.19 9.31
C VAL A 154 -4.94 12.40 9.11
N TYR A 155 -4.29 12.88 10.18
CA TYR A 155 -3.31 13.95 10.08
C TYR A 155 -2.08 13.50 9.27
N ILE A 156 -1.50 12.34 9.59
CA ILE A 156 -0.37 11.74 8.87
C ILE A 156 -0.72 11.57 7.38
N GLN A 157 -1.90 11.03 7.08
CA GLN A 157 -2.37 10.87 5.70
C GLN A 157 -2.41 12.19 4.94
N LYS A 158 -2.87 13.27 5.58
CA LYS A 158 -2.96 14.60 4.97
C LYS A 158 -1.62 15.32 4.83
N ALA A 159 -0.63 14.94 5.64
CA ALA A 159 0.72 15.47 5.55
C ALA A 159 1.48 14.91 4.32
N LEU A 160 1.04 13.77 3.78
CA LEU A 160 1.64 13.19 2.58
C LEU A 160 1.50 14.16 1.39
N PRO A 161 2.57 14.39 0.62
CA PRO A 161 2.51 15.19 -0.59
C PRO A 161 1.58 14.55 -1.63
N MET A 162 0.45 15.21 -1.88
CA MET A 162 -0.55 14.81 -2.88
C MET A 162 -0.63 15.81 -4.04
N GLU A 163 -0.95 15.32 -5.22
CA GLU A 163 -1.31 16.11 -6.40
C GLU A 163 -2.65 15.65 -6.97
N THR A 164 -3.34 16.54 -7.67
CA THR A 164 -4.58 16.20 -8.38
C THR A 164 -4.27 15.90 -9.85
N ASP A 165 -4.68 14.72 -10.30
CA ASP A 165 -4.50 14.30 -11.70
C ASP A 165 -5.47 15.05 -12.66
N ALA A 166 -5.36 14.76 -13.97
CA ALA A 166 -6.20 15.36 -15.00
C ALA A 166 -7.70 15.01 -14.87
N TYR A 167 -8.04 14.00 -14.08
CA TYR A 167 -9.40 13.51 -13.85
C TYR A 167 -9.97 13.99 -12.51
N GLY A 168 -9.20 14.73 -11.71
CA GLY A 168 -9.62 15.24 -10.42
C GLY A 168 -9.37 14.27 -9.25
N ASN A 169 -8.60 13.20 -9.45
CA ASN A 169 -8.24 12.27 -8.38
C ASN A 169 -6.99 12.74 -7.66
N GLU A 170 -6.94 12.58 -6.33
CA GLU A 170 -5.74 12.82 -5.54
C GLU A 170 -4.81 11.59 -5.62
N GLN A 171 -3.54 11.82 -5.91
CA GLN A 171 -2.49 10.80 -5.97
C GLN A 171 -1.22 11.30 -5.28
N LEU A 172 -0.41 10.37 -4.77
CA LEU A 172 0.89 10.72 -4.19
C LEU A 172 1.79 11.34 -5.25
N VAL A 173 2.44 12.44 -4.89
CA VAL A 173 3.47 13.06 -5.73
C VAL A 173 4.63 12.09 -5.87
N GLN A 174 5.01 11.71 -7.09
CA GLN A 174 6.07 10.70 -7.28
C GLN A 174 7.45 11.20 -6.85
N GLU A 175 7.73 12.48 -7.09
CA GLU A 175 9.00 13.15 -6.77
C GLU A 175 8.72 14.43 -5.96
N PRO A 176 8.47 14.32 -4.65
CA PRO A 176 8.19 15.49 -3.81
C PRO A 176 9.42 16.39 -3.71
N THR A 177 9.17 17.69 -3.60
CA THR A 177 10.23 18.68 -3.38
C THR A 177 10.85 18.55 -1.98
N ASP A 178 12.10 18.98 -1.81
CA ASP A 178 12.78 19.01 -0.50
C ASP A 178 11.96 19.74 0.58
N LYS A 179 11.25 20.80 0.18
CA LYS A 179 10.37 21.53 1.09
C LYS A 179 9.20 20.65 1.56
N GLN A 180 8.53 19.95 0.65
CA GLN A 180 7.43 19.06 0.99
C GLN A 180 7.88 17.92 1.91
N LEU A 181 9.08 17.36 1.68
CA LEU A 181 9.65 16.34 2.56
C LEU A 181 10.00 16.90 3.93
N SER A 182 10.60 18.10 4.00
CA SER A 182 10.89 18.74 5.28
C SER A 182 9.61 19.09 6.06
N ASP A 183 8.55 19.51 5.38
CA ASP A 183 7.24 19.77 5.99
C ASP A 183 6.65 18.46 6.53
N LEU A 184 6.64 17.38 5.73
CA LEU A 184 6.19 16.04 6.14
C LEU A 184 6.95 15.55 7.38
N ILE A 185 8.29 15.63 7.41
CA ILE A 185 9.10 15.20 8.56
C ILE A 185 8.74 16.01 9.82
N GLY A 186 8.53 17.32 9.67
CA GLY A 186 8.08 18.17 10.77
C GLY A 186 6.70 17.77 11.31
N ASP A 187 5.77 17.44 10.41
CA ASP A 187 4.43 16.97 10.77
C ASP A 187 4.46 15.60 11.46
N LEU A 188 5.24 14.65 10.95
CA LEU A 188 5.43 13.34 11.59
C LEU A 188 6.01 13.50 12.99
N LYS A 189 6.99 14.37 13.16
CA LYS A 189 7.58 14.67 14.47
C LYS A 189 6.53 15.15 15.48
N ILE A 190 5.68 16.10 15.09
CA ILE A 190 4.62 16.62 15.96
C ILE A 190 3.72 15.48 16.44
N VAL A 191 3.27 14.62 15.52
CA VAL A 191 2.37 13.50 15.83
C VAL A 191 3.07 12.45 16.70
N ASN A 192 4.32 12.11 16.40
CA ASN A 192 5.12 11.17 17.20
C ASN A 192 5.32 11.68 18.63
N ASP A 193 5.66 12.96 18.79
CA ASP A 193 5.91 13.56 20.10
C ASP A 193 4.60 13.68 20.91
N GLU A 194 3.47 13.98 20.28
CA GLU A 194 2.15 14.01 20.94
C GLU A 194 1.69 12.61 21.38
N ALA A 195 1.94 11.59 20.57
CA ALA A 195 1.63 10.20 20.89
C ALA A 195 2.69 9.52 21.79
N GLU A 196 3.70 10.27 22.24
CA GLU A 196 4.80 9.79 23.09
C GLU A 196 5.53 8.55 22.52
N ILE A 197 5.65 8.48 21.18
CA ILE A 197 6.31 7.33 20.53
C ILE A 197 7.80 7.34 20.90
N PRO A 198 8.35 6.24 21.45
CA PRO A 198 9.75 6.22 21.87
C PRO A 198 10.70 6.48 20.70
N GLU A 199 11.76 7.25 20.96
CA GLU A 199 12.86 7.39 20.02
C GLU A 199 13.62 6.07 19.87
N GLY A 200 14.09 5.79 18.66
CA GLY A 200 14.90 4.62 18.35
C GLY A 200 14.56 4.04 16.99
N GLU A 201 15.46 3.21 16.49
CA GLU A 201 15.21 2.48 15.25
C GLU A 201 14.06 1.49 15.43
N TYR A 202 13.21 1.41 14.42
CA TYR A 202 12.12 0.44 14.39
C TYR A 202 11.96 -0.14 12.98
N ARG A 203 11.86 -1.47 12.92
CA ARG A 203 11.62 -2.20 11.67
C ARG A 203 10.30 -2.94 11.78
N VAL A 204 9.42 -2.67 10.83
CA VAL A 204 8.11 -3.30 10.74
C VAL A 204 8.28 -4.73 10.26
N ASP A 205 7.53 -5.63 10.88
CA ASP A 205 7.39 -6.99 10.41
C ASP A 205 6.21 -7.13 9.44
N TYR A 206 6.43 -6.73 8.19
CA TYR A 206 5.39 -6.74 7.16
C TYR A 206 4.82 -8.14 6.90
N ALA A 207 5.66 -9.17 7.03
CA ALA A 207 5.23 -10.55 6.86
C ALA A 207 4.22 -10.96 7.95
N ASN A 208 4.49 -10.57 9.20
CA ASN A 208 3.55 -10.81 10.29
C ASN A 208 2.24 -10.04 10.09
N TYR A 209 2.31 -8.77 9.67
CA TYR A 209 1.13 -7.95 9.34
C TYR A 209 0.23 -8.59 8.28
N VAL A 210 0.83 -9.01 7.16
CA VAL A 210 0.08 -9.67 6.08
C VAL A 210 -0.51 -10.99 6.56
N ARG A 211 0.24 -11.78 7.33
CA ARG A 211 -0.29 -13.03 7.89
C ARG A 211 -1.50 -12.78 8.78
N GLU A 212 -1.40 -11.86 9.75
CA GLU A 212 -2.50 -11.58 10.67
C GLU A 212 -3.76 -11.13 9.94
N MET A 213 -3.60 -10.26 8.93
CA MET A 213 -4.68 -9.86 8.04
C MET A 213 -5.29 -11.08 7.32
N VAL A 214 -4.46 -11.97 6.75
CA VAL A 214 -4.96 -13.18 6.08
C VAL A 214 -5.66 -14.13 7.07
N ASP A 215 -5.06 -14.37 8.25
CA ASP A 215 -5.62 -15.25 9.28
C ASP A 215 -7.02 -14.76 9.71
N GLU A 216 -7.19 -13.45 9.93
CA GLU A 216 -8.48 -12.84 10.24
C GLU A 216 -9.53 -13.10 9.16
N ILE A 217 -9.13 -12.96 7.89
CA ILE A 217 -10.04 -13.13 6.75
C ILE A 217 -10.43 -14.58 6.54
N LEU A 218 -9.47 -15.49 6.74
CA LEU A 218 -9.72 -16.93 6.67
C LEU A 218 -10.46 -17.47 7.90
N GLY A 219 -10.55 -16.69 8.98
CA GLY A 219 -11.11 -17.12 10.25
C GLY A 219 -10.26 -18.19 10.94
N GLU A 220 -8.95 -18.19 10.68
CA GLU A 220 -7.98 -19.13 11.26
C GLU A 220 -7.39 -18.51 12.54
N GLU A 221 -7.18 -19.33 13.58
CA GLU A 221 -6.55 -18.86 14.84
C GLU A 221 -5.04 -18.69 14.63
N THR A 222 -4.52 -17.50 14.94
CA THR A 222 -3.13 -17.09 14.69
C THR A 222 -2.13 -17.84 15.59
N ALA A 223 -1.30 -18.72 15.03
CA ALA A 223 -0.06 -19.18 15.68
C ALA A 223 1.08 -18.20 15.34
N PRO A 224 1.96 -17.79 16.28
CA PRO A 224 3.07 -16.89 15.99
C PRO A 224 4.03 -17.49 14.95
N ILE A 225 4.47 -16.72 13.95
CA ILE A 225 5.63 -17.10 13.13
C ILE A 225 6.88 -16.81 13.95
N ASP A 226 7.72 -17.83 14.13
CA ASP A 226 9.07 -17.64 14.63
C ASP A 226 9.98 -17.16 13.48
N ILE A 227 9.94 -15.85 13.22
CA ILE A 227 10.90 -15.14 12.35
C ILE A 227 11.98 -14.50 13.23
N THR A 228 12.46 -15.24 14.24
CA THR A 228 13.70 -14.86 14.92
C THR A 228 14.74 -14.61 13.83
N PRO A 229 15.18 -13.35 13.63
CA PRO A 229 16.15 -13.04 12.60
C PRO A 229 17.31 -13.97 12.86
N ALA A 230 17.69 -14.78 11.85
CA ALA A 230 18.83 -15.68 11.93
C ALA A 230 19.94 -14.88 12.59
N THR A 231 20.19 -15.16 13.86
CA THR A 231 20.97 -14.29 14.72
C THR A 231 22.31 -14.26 14.04
N GLY A 232 22.59 -13.15 13.35
CA GLY A 232 23.87 -12.91 12.74
C GLY A 232 24.84 -13.19 13.85
N GLU A 233 25.58 -14.27 13.69
CA GLU A 233 26.70 -14.61 14.53
C GLU A 233 27.47 -13.30 14.61
N VAL A 234 27.38 -12.64 15.77
CA VAL A 234 28.13 -11.42 16.01
C VAL A 234 29.54 -11.95 16.00
N MET A 235 30.19 -11.91 14.83
CA MET A 235 31.61 -12.12 14.70
C MET A 235 32.19 -11.06 15.60
N SER A 236 32.51 -11.50 16.81
CA SER A 236 33.34 -10.79 17.75
C SER A 236 34.68 -10.67 17.03
N ALA A 237 34.81 -9.59 16.26
CA ALA A 237 36.08 -9.10 15.81
C ALA A 237 36.80 -8.61 17.07
N THR A 238 37.39 -9.55 17.80
CA THR A 238 38.49 -9.28 18.70
C THR A 238 39.56 -8.60 17.84
N ALA A 239 39.59 -7.27 17.94
CA ALA A 239 40.68 -6.46 17.44
C ALA A 239 41.94 -6.85 18.22
N ASP A 240 42.68 -7.84 17.70
CA ASP A 240 44.11 -7.97 17.95
C ASP A 240 44.80 -6.74 17.35
N LEU A 241 44.85 -5.67 18.14
CA LEU A 241 45.73 -4.54 17.90
C LEU A 241 47.17 -5.06 18.04
N PRO A 242 48.00 -5.03 16.98
CA PRO A 242 49.42 -5.34 17.13
C PRO A 242 50.04 -4.30 18.06
N SER A 243 50.62 -4.78 19.16
CA SER A 243 51.38 -3.95 20.10
C SER A 243 52.46 -3.20 19.34
N ALA A 244 52.41 -1.87 19.38
CA ALA A 244 53.52 -1.03 18.96
C ALA A 244 54.77 -1.40 19.75
N SER A 245 55.77 -1.92 19.03
CA SER A 245 57.13 -2.11 19.55
C SER A 245 57.85 -0.75 19.60
N PRO A 246 58.56 -0.39 20.68
CA PRO A 246 59.36 0.82 20.73
C PRO A 246 60.82 0.53 20.32
N ALA A 247 61.35 1.35 19.41
CA ALA A 247 62.78 1.59 19.18
C ALA A 247 62.87 2.98 18.50
N PHE A 248 63.50 4.05 19.00
CA PHE A 248 64.82 4.20 19.62
C PHE A 248 65.90 3.42 18.86
N GLU A 249 66.41 4.00 17.77
CA GLU A 249 67.62 4.86 17.70
C GLU A 249 67.63 5.67 16.39
#